data_AF-X0YW06-F1
#
_entry.id   AF-X0YW06-F1
#
_cell.length_a   1.000
_cell.length_b   1.000
_cell.length_c   1.000
_cell.angle_alpha   90.00
_cell.angle_beta   90.00
_cell.angle_gamma   90.00
#
_symmetry.space_group_name_H-M   'P 1'
#
loop_
_entity.id
_entity.type
_entity.pdbx_description
1 polymer ?
#
loop_
_entity_poly.entity_id
_entity_poly.type
_entity_poly.pdbx_seq_one_letter_code
_entity_poly.pdbx_strand_id
1 'polypeptide(L)'
;SLRTIQGRMAIDLIPPVKVNKGTATLDLIREYNLQGGAYLGDDLTDIDAFRAIHTACHDLDFRGFAIGVISQEMPEKLAEEADFTLNGVDDVERFLKWLSQTAVELS
;
A
#
# COMPACT_ATOMS: atom_id res chain seq x y z
N SER A 1 4.14 -14.77 -22.97
CA SER A 1 2.83 -14.25 -23.41
C SER A 1 2.35 -13.21 -22.41
N LEU A 2 1.84 -12.07 -22.87
CA LEU A 2 1.23 -11.06 -21.98
C LEU A 2 0.06 -11.69 -21.21
N ARG A 3 -0.14 -11.28 -19.95
CA ARG A 3 -1.34 -11.64 -19.19
C ARG A 3 -2.37 -10.53 -19.34
N THR A 4 -3.63 -10.93 -19.44
CA THR A 4 -4.76 -10.03 -19.63
C THR A 4 -5.61 -10.06 -18.37
N ILE A 5 -5.77 -8.91 -17.70
CA ILE A 5 -6.67 -8.76 -16.54
C ILE A 5 -7.86 -7.92 -16.96
N GLN A 6 -9.07 -8.37 -16.62
CA GLN A 6 -10.30 -7.69 -16.97
C GLN A 6 -10.71 -6.75 -15.84
N GLY A 7 -10.62 -5.44 -16.10
CA GLY A 7 -11.13 -4.39 -15.23
C GLY A 7 -12.56 -3.97 -15.63
N ARG A 8 -13.21 -3.15 -14.80
CA ARG A 8 -14.54 -2.62 -15.13
C ARG A 8 -14.41 -1.64 -16.31
N MET A 9 -14.81 -2.08 -17.51
CA MET A 9 -14.63 -1.37 -18.80
C MET A 9 -13.17 -1.19 -19.27
N ALA A 10 -12.24 -1.98 -18.73
CA ALA A 10 -10.82 -1.90 -19.11
C ALA A 10 -10.20 -3.30 -19.29
N ILE A 11 -9.13 -3.35 -20.07
CA ILE A 11 -8.28 -4.54 -20.21
C ILE A 11 -6.85 -4.11 -19.94
N ASP A 12 -6.26 -4.66 -18.88
CA ASP A 12 -4.85 -4.43 -18.54
C ASP A 12 -3.97 -5.49 -19.19
N LEU A 13 -2.97 -5.05 -19.97
CA LEU A 13 -1.96 -5.88 -20.58
C LEU A 13 -0.70 -5.85 -19.72
N ILE A 14 -0.43 -6.94 -18.99
CA ILE A 14 0.68 -6.99 -18.05
C ILE A 14 1.83 -7.85 -18.64
N PRO A 15 3.09 -7.35 -18.59
CA PRO A 15 4.27 -8.15 -18.90
C PRO A 15 4.25 -9.52 -18.17
N PRO A 16 4.83 -10.59 -18.73
CA PRO A 16 4.82 -11.94 -18.15
C PRO A 16 5.67 -12.08 -16.87
N VAL A 17 5.89 -11.01 -16.13
CA VAL A 17 6.64 -11.00 -14.87
C VAL A 17 5.62 -11.04 -13.73
N LYS A 18 5.82 -11.89 -12.72
CA LYS A 18 5.01 -11.87 -11.49
C LYS A 18 5.43 -10.65 -10.65
N VAL A 19 5.15 -9.45 -11.14
CA VAL A 19 5.30 -8.21 -10.37
C VAL A 19 3.92 -7.81 -9.92
N ASN A 20 3.72 -7.77 -8.61
CA ASN A 20 2.55 -7.20 -7.95
C ASN A 20 2.99 -6.00 -7.09
N LYS A 21 2.03 -5.28 -6.52
CA LYS A 21 2.31 -4.13 -5.65
C LYS A 21 3.22 -4.53 -4.47
N GLY A 22 3.10 -5.75 -3.94
CA GLY A 22 4.02 -6.28 -2.91
C GLY A 22 5.48 -6.40 -3.33
N THR A 23 5.73 -6.89 -4.55
CA THR A 23 7.09 -6.98 -5.10
C THR A 23 7.70 -5.59 -5.25
N ALA A 24 6.94 -4.65 -5.85
CA ALA A 24 7.38 -3.27 -6.01
C ALA A 24 7.65 -2.58 -4.65
N THR A 25 6.80 -2.81 -3.65
CA THR A 25 7.00 -2.28 -2.29
C THR A 25 8.31 -2.77 -1.67
N LEU A 26 8.59 -4.08 -1.72
CA LEU A 26 9.83 -4.63 -1.18
C LEU A 26 11.07 -4.13 -1.93
N ASP A 27 10.97 -3.99 -3.25
CA ASP A 27 12.06 -3.47 -4.07
C ASP A 27 12.39 -2.02 -3.68
N LEU A 28 11.39 -1.16 -3.53
CA LEU A 28 11.58 0.22 -3.07
C LEU A 28 12.21 0.31 -1.68
N ILE A 29 11.73 -0.51 -0.72
CA ILE A 29 12.29 -0.54 0.64
C ILE A 29 13.78 -0.89 0.61
N ARG A 30 14.16 -1.90 -0.16
CA ARG A 30 15.54 -2.38 -0.26
C ARG A 30 16.44 -1.44 -1.04
N GLU A 31 15.97 -0.97 -2.21
CA GLU A 31 16.75 -0.11 -3.11
C GLU A 31 17.13 1.21 -2.43
N TYR A 32 16.19 1.81 -1.70
CA TYR A 32 16.42 3.08 -1.01
C TYR A 32 16.84 2.93 0.45
N ASN A 33 17.04 1.69 0.94
CA ASN A 33 17.36 1.38 2.33
C ASN A 33 16.44 2.13 3.33
N LEU A 34 15.14 2.12 3.04
CA LEU A 34 14.14 2.86 3.82
C LEU A 34 14.12 2.35 5.26
N GLN A 35 14.05 3.28 6.20
CA GLN A 35 13.94 2.97 7.63
C GLN A 35 12.48 2.88 8.10
N GLY A 36 11.56 3.41 7.30
CA GLY A 36 10.14 3.31 7.55
C GLY A 36 9.27 3.90 6.44
N GLY A 37 7.96 3.67 6.55
CA GLY A 37 6.99 4.15 5.57
C GLY A 37 5.56 3.73 5.88
N ALA A 38 4.59 4.35 5.22
CA ALA A 38 3.20 3.95 5.26
C ALA A 38 2.73 3.64 3.84
N TYR A 39 1.97 2.56 3.67
CA TYR A 39 1.31 2.22 2.41
C TYR A 39 -0.19 2.42 2.57
N LEU A 40 -0.81 3.19 1.66
CA LEU A 40 -2.25 3.45 1.63
C LEU A 40 -2.86 2.77 0.39
N GLY A 41 -3.93 2.00 0.56
CA GLY A 41 -4.58 1.29 -0.55
C GLY A 41 -6.03 0.89 -0.26
N ASP A 42 -6.82 0.66 -1.31
CA ASP A 42 -8.25 0.36 -1.22
C ASP A 42 -8.69 -0.87 -2.03
N ASP A 43 -7.82 -1.46 -2.86
CA ASP A 43 -8.21 -2.56 -3.76
C ASP A 43 -7.57 -3.91 -3.39
N LEU A 44 -8.06 -5.00 -4.00
CA LEU A 44 -7.54 -6.35 -3.72
C LEU A 44 -6.03 -6.49 -3.97
N THR A 45 -5.47 -5.72 -4.91
CA THR A 45 -4.05 -5.80 -5.25
C THR A 45 -3.16 -5.13 -4.19
N ASP A 46 -3.72 -4.22 -3.38
CA ASP A 46 -3.01 -3.60 -2.25
C ASP A 46 -2.74 -4.57 -1.10
N ILE A 47 -3.47 -5.70 -1.01
CA ILE A 47 -3.18 -6.75 -0.02
C ILE A 47 -1.75 -7.28 -0.15
N ASP A 48 -1.27 -7.44 -1.39
CA ASP A 48 0.10 -7.88 -1.62
C ASP A 48 1.12 -6.84 -1.09
N ALA A 49 0.79 -5.55 -1.17
CA ALA A 49 1.61 -4.49 -0.60
C ALA A 49 1.57 -4.47 0.93
N PHE A 50 0.41 -4.71 1.54
CA PHE A 50 0.27 -4.75 2.99
C PHE A 50 1.09 -5.88 3.59
N ARG A 51 0.99 -7.08 3.00
CA ARG A 51 1.82 -8.23 3.39
C ARG A 51 3.32 -7.97 3.21
N ALA A 52 3.69 -7.22 2.17
CA ALA A 52 5.08 -6.80 1.96
C ALA A 52 5.56 -5.85 3.07
N ILE A 53 4.73 -4.89 3.51
CA ILE A 53 5.03 -4.04 4.67
C ILE A 53 5.23 -4.88 5.92
N HIS A 54 4.32 -5.81 6.23
CA HIS A 54 4.44 -6.68 7.40
C HIS A 54 5.68 -7.58 7.36
N THR A 55 5.98 -8.13 6.18
CA THR A 55 7.20 -8.92 5.96
C THR A 55 8.44 -8.07 6.18
N ALA A 56 8.49 -6.84 5.66
CA ALA A 56 9.61 -5.94 5.87
C ALA A 56 9.78 -5.55 7.35
N CYS A 57 8.69 -5.30 8.07
CA CYS A 57 8.74 -5.03 9.51
C CYS A 57 9.26 -6.22 10.33
N HIS A 58 9.01 -7.45 9.88
CA HIS A 58 9.49 -8.66 10.56
C HIS A 58 10.94 -9.02 10.18
N ASP A 59 11.28 -8.92 8.90
CA ASP A 59 12.54 -9.45 8.35
C ASP A 59 13.66 -8.41 8.18
N LEU A 60 13.33 -7.11 8.18
CA LEU A 60 14.25 -6.01 7.93
C LEU A 60 14.22 -4.99 9.08
N ASP A 61 15.21 -4.09 9.13
CA ASP A 61 15.18 -2.92 10.03
C ASP A 61 14.29 -1.81 9.44
N PHE A 62 13.00 -2.13 9.25
CA PHE A 62 12.00 -1.26 8.65
C PHE A 62 10.81 -1.10 9.60
N ARG A 63 10.29 0.13 9.73
CA ARG A 63 9.08 0.42 10.52
C ARG A 63 7.98 0.96 9.62
N GLY A 64 6.91 0.21 9.44
CA GLY A 64 5.82 0.69 8.61
C GLY A 64 4.44 0.22 8.98
N PHE A 65 3.47 0.84 8.31
CA PHE A 65 2.04 0.62 8.50
C PHE A 65 1.35 0.41 7.16
N ALA A 66 0.43 -0.54 7.13
CA ALA A 66 -0.54 -0.75 6.07
C ALA A 66 -1.85 -0.04 6.45
N ILE A 67 -2.34 0.86 5.60
CA ILE A 67 -3.52 1.68 5.86
C ILE A 67 -4.55 1.44 4.74
N GLY A 68 -5.68 0.84 5.11
CA GLY A 68 -6.81 0.66 4.21
C GLY A 68 -7.59 1.96 4.01
N VAL A 69 -7.93 2.31 2.77
CA VAL A 69 -8.81 3.44 2.47
C VAL A 69 -10.18 2.88 2.14
N ILE A 70 -11.17 3.15 3.00
CA ILE A 70 -12.53 2.66 2.82
C ILE A 70 -13.12 3.28 1.56
N SER A 71 -13.43 2.42 0.60
CA SER A 71 -14.10 2.75 -0.66
C SER A 71 -15.21 1.73 -0.94
N GLN A 72 -16.05 2.00 -1.94
CA GLN A 72 -17.05 1.01 -2.38
C GLN A 72 -16.42 -0.25 -2.99
N GLU A 73 -15.14 -0.18 -3.36
CA GLU A 73 -14.40 -1.25 -4.01
C GLU A 73 -13.53 -2.04 -3.03
N MET A 74 -13.46 -1.59 -1.77
CA MET A 74 -12.63 -2.21 -0.74
C MET A 74 -13.15 -3.60 -0.37
N PRO A 75 -12.37 -4.67 -0.63
CA PRO A 75 -12.76 -6.01 -0.23
C PRO A 75 -12.59 -6.17 1.29
N GLU A 76 -13.48 -6.93 1.94
CA GLU A 76 -13.40 -7.22 3.38
C GLU A 76 -12.03 -7.79 3.78
N LYS A 77 -11.44 -8.63 2.91
CA LYS A 77 -10.10 -9.20 3.10
C LYS A 77 -8.98 -8.17 3.21
N LEU A 78 -9.14 -6.97 2.65
CA LEU A 78 -8.14 -5.91 2.79
C LEU A 78 -8.15 -5.33 4.20
N ALA A 79 -9.33 -5.24 4.84
CA ALA A 79 -9.45 -4.78 6.22
C ALA A 79 -8.72 -5.70 7.20
N GLU A 80 -8.68 -7.01 6.93
CA GLU A 80 -7.98 -8.00 7.76
C GLU A 80 -6.45 -7.83 7.73
N GLU A 81 -5.92 -7.26 6.65
CA GLU A 81 -4.49 -7.04 6.43
C GLU A 81 -4.08 -5.59 6.69
N ALA A 82 -5.04 -4.70 7.01
CA ALA A 82 -4.77 -3.30 7.32
C ALA A 82 -4.49 -3.14 8.81
N ASP A 83 -3.47 -2.36 9.16
CA ASP A 83 -3.22 -1.96 10.55
C ASP A 83 -4.21 -0.87 11.00
N PHE A 84 -4.58 0.01 10.06
CA PHE A 84 -5.53 1.11 10.26
C PHE A 84 -6.40 1.32 9.03
N THR A 85 -7.51 2.04 9.21
CA THR A 85 -8.39 2.42 8.10
C THR A 85 -8.73 3.92 8.10
N LEU A 86 -8.87 4.51 6.92
CA LEU A 86 -9.34 5.87 6.69
C LEU A 86 -10.68 5.86 5.95
N ASN A 87 -11.60 6.77 6.28
CA ASN A 87 -12.94 6.79 5.68
C ASN A 87 -12.95 7.53 4.34
N GLY A 88 -12.25 6.96 3.35
CA GLY A 88 -12.16 7.51 2.00
C GLY A 88 -11.09 8.60 1.85
N VAL A 89 -11.06 9.18 0.65
CA VAL A 89 -9.99 10.08 0.19
C VAL A 89 -9.91 11.40 0.97
N ASP A 90 -11.03 11.90 1.51
CA ASP A 90 -11.04 13.11 2.33
C ASP A 90 -10.25 12.91 3.63
N ASP A 91 -10.35 11.72 4.24
CA ASP A 91 -9.58 11.38 5.43
C ASP A 91 -8.10 11.13 5.09
N VAL A 92 -7.78 10.66 3.88
CA VAL A 92 -6.39 10.61 3.38
C VAL A 92 -5.78 12.01 3.32
N GLU A 93 -6.51 12.97 2.75
CA GLU A 93 -6.04 14.36 2.67
C GLU A 93 -5.77 14.93 4.07
N ARG A 94 -6.71 14.72 5.01
CA ARG A 94 -6.56 15.17 6.40
C ARG A 94 -5.36 14.51 7.09
N PHE A 95 -5.20 13.20 6.92
CA PHE A 95 -4.08 12.44 7.47
C PHE A 95 -2.73 12.96 6.96
N LEU A 96 -2.59 13.17 5.65
CA LEU A 96 -1.34 13.67 5.06
C LEU A 96 -1.03 15.11 5.48
N LYS A 97 -2.05 15.98 5.57
CA LYS A 97 -1.89 17.34 6.11
C LYS A 97 -1.37 17.29 7.54
N TRP A 98 -2.03 16.50 8.40
CA TRP A 98 -1.60 16.32 9.79
C TRP A 98 -0.15 15.81 9.87
N LEU A 99 0.18 14.76 9.12
CA LEU A 99 1.53 14.18 9.11
C LEU A 99 2.59 15.21 8.69
N SER A 100 2.31 16.01 7.66
CA SER A 100 3.23 17.05 7.18
C SER A 100 3.48 18.15 8.22
N GLN A 101 2.46 18.50 9.00
CA GLN A 101 2.56 19.55 10.04
C GLN A 101 3.34 19.03 11.25
N THR A 102 3.02 17.83 11.72
CA THR A 102 3.70 17.19 12.85
C THR A 102 5.17 16.87 12.55
N ALA A 103 5.50 16.48 11.32
CA ALA A 103 6.89 16.24 10.94
C ALA A 103 7.77 17.49 11.06
N VAL A 104 7.21 18.68 10.77
CA VAL A 104 7.91 19.97 10.89
C VAL A 104 8.07 20.39 12.36
N GLU A 105 7.12 20.04 13.22
CA GLU A 105 7.20 20.34 14.66
C GLU A 105 8.22 19.48 15.42
N LEU A 106 8.53 18.29 14.90
CA LEU A 106 9.47 17.34 15.50
C LEU A 106 10.91 17.46 14.97
N SER A 107 11.14 18.29 13.94
CA SER A 107 12.46 18.56 13.34
C SER A 107 13.11 19.82 13.93
#